data_AF-A0A348B6W7-F1
#
_entry.id   AF-A0A348B6W7-F1
#
_cell.length_a   1.000
_cell.length_b   1.000
_cell.length_c   1.000
_cell.angle_alpha   90.00
_cell.angle_beta   90.00
_cell.angle_gamma   90.00
#
_symmetry.space_group_name_H-M   'P 1'
#
loop_
_entity.id
_entity.type
_entity.pdbx_description
1 polymer ?
#
loop_
_entity_poly.entity_id
_entity_poly.type
_entity_poly.pdbx_seq_one_letter_code
_entity_poly.pdbx_strand_id
1 'polypeptide(L)'
;MMSEEEKGSRLTEEEKAELQRSEKGGEVELLVPLENYLTVGVHIGTHSCGSFMKKFVYRVRPEGLYVLDVRKIDERLRVAAKFLSRFDSSSILAVAARQYAFTPVQKFAEVIGAKSIVGRFVPGTLTNPYLSSYIEPEVLVVSDPRVDMQAIKEASEVGIPIVAFADTDVKVDFVDILIPCNNKGRKSLALLYWALARQVLRERKELAPDGELPVSVDEFEVKVAQ
;
A
#
# COMPACT_ATOMS: atom_id res chain seq x y z
N MET A 1 -30.53 6.86 -21.52
CA MET A 1 -29.82 8.02 -20.92
C MET A 1 -28.91 7.44 -19.86
N MET A 2 -27.62 7.25 -20.18
CA MET A 2 -26.63 6.68 -19.26
C MET A 2 -25.99 7.84 -18.47
N SER A 3 -25.81 7.64 -17.16
CA SER A 3 -25.42 8.63 -16.17
C SER A 3 -24.03 9.23 -16.41
N GLU A 4 -23.88 10.50 -16.07
CA GLU A 4 -22.64 11.29 -16.25
C GLU A 4 -21.45 10.78 -15.41
N GLU A 5 -21.69 9.86 -14.46
CA GLU A 5 -20.68 9.24 -13.60
C GLU A 5 -19.72 8.31 -14.36
N GLU A 6 -20.14 7.67 -15.45
CA GLU A 6 -19.26 6.77 -16.21
C GLU A 6 -18.22 7.53 -17.05
N LYS A 7 -18.47 8.81 -17.37
CA LYS A 7 -17.53 9.63 -18.14
C LYS A 7 -16.31 10.09 -17.33
N GLY A 8 -16.39 10.11 -16.00
CA GLY A 8 -15.26 10.46 -15.11
C GLY A 8 -14.18 9.38 -15.01
N SER A 9 -14.40 8.19 -15.56
CA SER A 9 -13.50 7.04 -15.43
C SER A 9 -12.46 6.90 -16.56
N ARG A 10 -12.68 7.53 -17.73
CA ARG A 10 -11.78 7.39 -18.88
C ARG A 10 -10.81 8.56 -18.98
N LEU A 11 -9.58 8.31 -18.53
CA LEU A 11 -8.42 9.06 -19.01
C LEU A 11 -8.34 8.87 -20.54
N THR A 12 -8.07 9.93 -21.29
CA THR A 12 -7.94 9.87 -22.76
C THR A 12 -6.76 8.96 -23.14
N GLU A 13 -6.84 8.31 -24.31
CA GLU A 13 -5.76 7.45 -24.84
C GLU A 13 -4.40 8.20 -24.91
N GLU A 14 -4.44 9.52 -25.07
CA GLU A 14 -3.30 10.42 -25.01
C GLU A 14 -2.63 10.47 -23.62
N GLU A 15 -3.41 10.44 -22.54
CA GLU A 15 -2.89 10.46 -21.16
C GLU A 15 -2.22 9.13 -20.78
N LYS A 16 -2.71 8.01 -21.32
CA LYS A 16 -2.05 6.70 -21.18
C LYS A 16 -0.69 6.71 -21.89
N ALA A 17 -0.60 7.32 -23.07
CA ALA A 17 0.63 7.44 -23.85
C ALA A 17 1.65 8.39 -23.19
N GLU A 18 1.20 9.48 -22.56
CA GLU A 18 2.06 10.38 -21.77
C GLU A 18 2.56 9.71 -20.47
N LEU A 19 1.72 8.93 -19.79
CA LEU A 19 2.12 8.12 -18.63
C LEU A 19 3.06 6.96 -19.01
N GLN A 20 3.16 6.59 -20.29
CA GLN A 20 4.20 5.69 -20.80
C GLN A 20 5.49 6.41 -21.23
N ARG A 21 5.40 7.68 -21.67
CA ARG A 21 6.58 8.48 -22.07
C ARG A 21 7.25 9.13 -20.86
N SER A 22 8.41 8.62 -20.45
CA SER A 22 9.26 9.29 -19.46
C SER A 22 10.06 10.43 -20.12
N GLU A 23 10.38 11.49 -19.36
CA GLU A 23 11.32 12.56 -19.78
C GLU A 23 12.74 12.05 -20.07
N LYS A 24 12.99 10.75 -19.87
CA LYS A 24 14.25 10.04 -20.17
C LYS A 24 14.01 8.74 -20.96
N GLY A 25 13.17 8.76 -22.01
CA GLY A 25 13.25 7.82 -23.15
C GLY A 25 13.34 6.31 -22.87
N GLY A 26 13.02 5.84 -21.67
CA GLY A 26 13.04 4.44 -21.28
C GLY A 26 11.61 4.00 -20.97
N GLU A 27 11.21 2.88 -21.54
CA GLU A 27 10.01 2.16 -21.11
C GLU A 27 10.17 1.82 -19.63
N VAL A 28 9.31 2.39 -18.78
CA VAL A 28 9.32 2.07 -17.35
C VAL A 28 8.60 0.73 -17.20
N GLU A 29 9.37 -0.30 -16.88
CA GLU A 29 8.84 -1.62 -16.55
C GLU A 29 8.15 -1.56 -15.17
N LEU A 30 6.83 -1.37 -15.20
CA LEU A 30 5.98 -1.35 -14.02
C LEU A 30 5.82 -2.77 -13.43
N LEU A 31 5.70 -2.87 -12.10
CA LEU A 31 5.49 -4.15 -11.41
C LEU A 31 4.18 -4.83 -11.78
N VAL A 32 3.17 -4.02 -12.10
CA VAL A 32 1.85 -4.44 -12.56
C VAL A 32 1.49 -3.62 -13.81
N PRO A 33 0.81 -4.19 -14.81
CA PRO A 33 0.33 -3.44 -15.96
C PRO A 33 -0.43 -2.17 -15.56
N LEU A 34 -0.17 -1.07 -16.27
CA LEU A 34 -0.78 0.24 -16.00
C LEU A 34 -2.32 0.16 -15.98
N GLU A 35 -2.90 -0.67 -16.84
CA GLU A 35 -4.34 -0.88 -16.93
C GLU A 35 -4.94 -1.41 -15.61
N ASN A 36 -4.23 -2.28 -14.90
CA ASN A 36 -4.70 -2.83 -13.63
C ASN A 36 -4.68 -1.76 -12.53
N TYR A 37 -3.63 -0.93 -12.47
CA TYR A 37 -3.57 0.20 -11.52
C TYR A 37 -4.73 1.19 -11.72
N LEU A 38 -5.05 1.48 -12.99
CA LEU A 38 -6.13 2.40 -13.34
C LEU A 38 -7.52 1.79 -13.07
N THR A 39 -7.73 0.52 -13.44
CA THR A 39 -9.01 -0.20 -13.25
C THR A 39 -9.36 -0.32 -11.77
N VAL A 40 -8.36 -0.58 -10.93
CA VAL A 40 -8.52 -0.71 -9.48
C VAL A 40 -8.70 0.65 -8.80
N GLY A 41 -8.24 1.74 -9.42
CA GLY A 41 -8.36 3.09 -8.89
C GLY A 41 -7.30 3.46 -7.85
N VAL A 42 -6.07 2.93 -7.99
CA VAL A 42 -4.96 3.19 -7.06
C VAL A 42 -4.51 4.66 -7.08
N HIS A 43 -4.67 5.33 -8.23
CA HIS A 43 -4.31 6.73 -8.46
C HIS A 43 -5.32 7.74 -7.92
N ILE A 44 -6.51 7.30 -7.50
CA ILE A 44 -7.58 8.19 -7.03
C ILE A 44 -7.33 8.53 -5.56
N GLY A 45 -6.95 9.78 -5.29
CA GLY A 45 -6.84 10.33 -3.93
C GLY A 45 -8.12 11.04 -3.49
N THR A 46 -8.01 11.92 -2.50
CA THR A 46 -9.15 12.63 -1.89
C THR A 46 -9.21 14.10 -2.31
N HIS A 47 -10.10 14.89 -1.70
CA HIS A 47 -10.16 16.35 -1.86
C HIS A 47 -9.14 17.12 -1.00
N SER A 48 -8.49 16.45 -0.05
CA SER A 48 -7.53 17.05 0.86
C SER A 48 -6.12 16.56 0.55
N CYS A 49 -5.14 17.46 0.61
CA CYS A 49 -3.74 17.12 0.37
C CYS A 49 -2.84 17.68 1.48
N GLY A 50 -2.10 16.81 2.14
CA GLY A 50 -1.05 17.18 3.08
C GLY A 50 0.15 17.82 2.36
N SER A 51 0.90 18.69 3.06
CA SER A 51 2.04 19.40 2.48
C SER A 51 3.11 18.44 1.91
N PHE A 52 3.39 17.35 2.62
CA PHE A 52 4.34 16.32 2.18
C PHE A 52 3.83 15.55 0.95
N MET A 53 2.52 15.27 0.90
CA MET A 53 1.90 14.47 -0.17
C MET A 53 1.85 15.17 -1.52
N LYS A 54 1.96 16.50 -1.56
CA LYS A 54 2.00 17.28 -2.82
C LYS A 54 3.07 16.79 -3.81
N LYS A 55 4.16 16.19 -3.32
CA LYS A 55 5.24 15.64 -4.17
C LYS A 55 4.81 14.41 -4.98
N PHE A 56 3.78 13.69 -4.53
CA PHE A 56 3.27 12.46 -5.16
C PHE A 56 2.03 12.69 -6.02
N VAL A 57 1.46 13.90 -5.97
CA VAL A 57 0.34 14.30 -6.80
C VAL A 57 0.82 14.56 -8.23
N TYR A 58 0.11 14.00 -9.21
CA TYR A 58 0.28 14.31 -10.63
C TYR A 58 -0.53 15.55 -11.02
N ARG A 59 -1.85 15.52 -10.77
CA ARG A 59 -2.76 16.62 -11.10
C ARG A 59 -4.00 16.63 -10.20
N VAL A 60 -4.76 17.72 -10.27
CA VAL A 60 -6.07 17.85 -9.62
C VAL A 60 -7.14 17.77 -10.69
N ARG A 61 -8.16 16.92 -10.48
CA ARG A 61 -9.33 16.85 -11.38
C ARG A 61 -10.22 18.09 -11.24
N PRO A 62 -11.07 18.40 -12.23
CA PRO A 62 -12.05 19.50 -12.12
C PRO A 62 -12.97 19.38 -10.91
N GLU A 63 -13.28 18.16 -10.49
CA GLU A 63 -14.08 17.84 -9.29
C GLU A 63 -13.34 18.13 -7.98
N GLY A 64 -12.04 18.45 -8.03
CA GLY A 64 -11.21 18.71 -6.85
C GLY A 64 -10.58 17.46 -6.22
N LEU A 65 -10.66 16.30 -6.86
CA LEU A 65 -9.95 15.09 -6.43
C LEU A 65 -8.47 15.16 -6.85
N TYR A 66 -7.56 14.85 -5.92
CA TYR A 66 -6.14 14.72 -6.20
C TYR A 66 -5.86 13.37 -6.88
N VAL A 67 -5.11 13.41 -7.98
CA VAL A 67 -4.65 12.21 -8.70
C VAL A 67 -3.17 11.96 -8.37
N LEU A 68 -2.87 10.77 -7.87
CA LEU A 68 -1.51 10.33 -7.58
C LEU A 68 -0.79 9.84 -8.85
N ASP A 69 0.53 10.05 -8.89
CA ASP A 69 1.38 9.58 -9.99
C ASP A 69 1.76 8.10 -9.80
N VAL A 70 1.25 7.22 -10.67
CA VAL A 70 1.47 5.77 -10.62
C VAL A 70 2.96 5.40 -10.67
N ARG A 71 3.79 6.17 -11.38
CA ARG A 71 5.23 5.90 -11.48
C ARG A 71 5.92 6.01 -10.12
N LYS A 72 5.52 7.02 -9.33
CA LYS A 72 6.05 7.22 -7.97
C LYS A 72 5.53 6.16 -7.00
N ILE A 73 4.31 5.63 -7.22
CA ILE A 73 3.79 4.50 -6.45
C ILE A 73 4.68 3.28 -6.66
N ASP A 74 4.97 2.95 -7.93
CA ASP A 74 5.79 1.79 -8.29
C ASP A 74 7.22 1.90 -7.74
N GLU A 75 7.86 3.07 -7.88
CA GLU A 75 9.18 3.34 -7.32
C GLU A 75 9.20 3.11 -5.80
N ARG A 76 8.21 3.65 -5.08
CA ARG A 76 8.09 3.50 -3.62
C ARG A 76 7.78 2.07 -3.21
N LEU A 77 6.97 1.36 -4.00
CA LEU A 77 6.66 -0.04 -3.77
C LEU A 77 7.92 -0.92 -3.90
N ARG A 78 8.76 -0.64 -4.91
CA ARG A 78 10.03 -1.34 -5.13
C ARG A 78 11.03 -1.05 -4.00
N VAL A 79 11.12 0.20 -3.53
CA VAL A 79 11.95 0.58 -2.37
C VAL A 79 11.48 -0.11 -1.09
N ALA A 80 10.17 -0.13 -0.83
CA ALA A 80 9.59 -0.82 0.32
C ALA A 80 9.84 -2.32 0.28
N ALA A 81 9.65 -2.96 -0.88
CA ALA A 81 9.90 -4.39 -1.03
C ALA A 81 11.37 -4.76 -0.79
N LYS A 82 12.31 -3.96 -1.32
CA LYS A 82 13.75 -4.14 -1.09
C LYS A 82 14.15 -3.90 0.36
N PHE A 83 13.41 -3.05 1.08
CA PHE A 83 13.62 -2.85 2.50
C PHE A 83 13.13 -4.06 3.31
N LEU A 84 11.91 -4.52 3.04
CA LEU A 84 11.30 -5.66 3.71
C LEU A 84 12.04 -6.98 3.44
N SER A 85 12.66 -7.14 2.26
CA SER A 85 13.42 -8.35 1.92
C SER A 85 14.69 -8.55 2.78
N ARG A 86 15.16 -7.51 3.48
CA ARG A 86 16.33 -7.57 4.37
C ARG A 86 16.02 -8.15 5.75
N PHE A 87 14.75 -8.17 6.14
CA PHE A 87 14.31 -8.67 7.44
C PHE A 87 13.81 -10.10 7.31
N ASP A 88 13.87 -10.84 8.41
CA ASP A 88 13.28 -12.16 8.51
C ASP A 88 11.75 -12.09 8.44
N SER A 89 11.10 -13.11 7.85
CA SER A 89 9.64 -13.13 7.72
C SER A 89 8.93 -12.96 9.06
N SER A 90 9.41 -13.65 10.10
CA SER A 90 8.77 -13.71 11.41
C SER A 90 8.88 -12.41 12.23
N SER A 91 9.82 -11.53 11.87
CA SER A 91 10.03 -10.23 12.52
C SER A 91 9.24 -9.09 11.85
N ILE A 92 8.57 -9.34 10.73
CA ILE A 92 7.67 -8.38 10.09
C ILE A 92 6.30 -8.41 10.77
N LEU A 93 5.81 -7.24 11.19
CA LEU A 93 4.45 -7.08 11.71
C LEU A 93 3.62 -6.21 10.77
N ALA A 94 2.54 -6.78 10.22
CA ALA A 94 1.56 -6.04 9.43
C ALA A 94 0.32 -5.70 10.26
N VAL A 95 -0.04 -4.42 10.32
CA VAL A 95 -1.17 -3.92 11.12
C VAL A 95 -2.22 -3.27 10.24
N ALA A 96 -3.48 -3.62 10.51
CA ALA A 96 -4.64 -3.00 9.89
C ALA A 96 -5.83 -2.95 10.85
N ALA A 97 -6.28 -1.75 11.20
CA ALA A 97 -7.55 -1.52 11.89
C ALA A 97 -8.74 -1.30 10.95
N ARG A 98 -8.50 -0.95 9.68
CA ARG A 98 -9.57 -0.78 8.68
C ARG A 98 -10.09 -2.14 8.19
N GLN A 99 -11.42 -2.32 8.21
CA GLN A 99 -12.07 -3.57 7.79
C GLN A 99 -11.71 -4.01 6.36
N TYR A 100 -11.56 -3.07 5.43
CA TYR A 100 -11.17 -3.37 4.04
C TYR A 100 -9.73 -3.86 3.90
N ALA A 101 -8.91 -3.69 4.92
CA ALA A 101 -7.51 -4.11 4.93
C ALA A 101 -7.29 -5.44 5.66
N PHE A 102 -8.30 -6.01 6.33
CA PHE A 102 -8.13 -7.24 7.11
C PHE A 102 -7.70 -8.44 6.25
N THR A 103 -8.44 -8.72 5.16
CA THR A 103 -8.12 -9.82 4.27
C THR A 103 -6.80 -9.61 3.52
N PRO A 104 -6.50 -8.43 2.93
CA PRO A 104 -5.20 -8.18 2.31
C PRO A 104 -4.01 -8.39 3.26
N VAL A 105 -4.11 -7.91 4.50
CA VAL A 105 -3.02 -8.03 5.49
C VAL A 105 -2.85 -9.46 5.98
N GLN A 106 -3.93 -10.20 6.21
CA GLN A 106 -3.86 -11.61 6.56
C GLN A 106 -3.22 -12.43 5.44
N LYS A 107 -3.65 -12.22 4.19
CA LYS A 107 -3.10 -12.92 3.04
C LYS A 107 -1.64 -12.57 2.78
N PHE A 108 -1.28 -11.30 2.95
CA PHE A 108 0.12 -10.86 2.90
C PHE A 108 0.98 -11.58 3.95
N ALA A 109 0.48 -11.68 5.17
CA ALA A 109 1.15 -12.39 6.26
C ALA A 109 1.29 -13.89 5.98
N GLU A 110 0.26 -14.54 5.43
CA GLU A 110 0.31 -15.95 5.01
C GLU A 110 1.35 -16.20 3.91
N VAL A 111 1.44 -15.32 2.91
CA VAL A 111 2.35 -15.48 1.77
C VAL A 111 3.82 -15.29 2.15
N ILE A 112 4.12 -14.31 3.01
CA ILE A 112 5.49 -13.99 3.43
C ILE A 112 5.92 -14.82 4.65
N GLY A 113 4.96 -15.27 5.46
CA GLY A 113 5.22 -15.81 6.80
C GLY A 113 5.39 -14.73 7.87
N ALA A 114 4.75 -13.57 7.68
CA ALA A 114 4.77 -12.45 8.62
C ALA A 114 3.70 -12.56 9.70
N LYS A 115 3.84 -11.80 10.79
CA LYS A 115 2.79 -11.69 11.80
C LYS A 115 1.80 -10.61 11.36
N SER A 116 0.50 -10.86 11.54
CA SER A 116 -0.53 -9.85 11.30
C SER A 116 -1.35 -9.57 12.55
N ILE A 117 -1.66 -8.30 12.77
CA ILE A 117 -2.67 -7.87 13.73
C ILE A 117 -3.76 -7.14 12.94
N VAL A 118 -4.93 -7.77 12.89
CA VAL A 118 -6.12 -7.19 12.28
C VAL A 118 -7.09 -6.72 13.36
N GLY A 119 -7.79 -5.62 13.08
CA GLY A 119 -8.78 -5.05 13.98
C GLY A 119 -8.16 -4.13 15.02
N ARG A 120 -8.66 -4.22 16.25
CA ARG A 120 -8.23 -3.30 17.32
C ARG A 120 -6.81 -3.64 17.76
N PHE A 121 -5.90 -2.68 17.55
CA PHE A 121 -4.56 -2.74 18.14
C PHE A 121 -4.65 -2.51 19.65
N VAL A 122 -4.18 -3.47 20.45
CA VAL A 122 -4.16 -3.37 21.90
C VAL A 122 -2.98 -2.48 22.31
N PRO A 123 -3.21 -1.36 23.01
CA PRO A 123 -2.12 -0.51 23.47
C PRO A 123 -1.17 -1.29 24.38
N GLY A 124 0.13 -1.11 24.17
CA GLY A 124 1.18 -1.82 24.89
C GLY A 124 1.67 -3.09 24.22
N THR A 125 1.13 -3.45 23.05
CA THR A 125 1.59 -4.62 22.28
C THR A 125 3.07 -4.55 21.92
N LEU A 126 3.65 -3.36 21.74
CA LEU A 126 5.09 -3.23 21.45
C LEU A 126 5.92 -2.79 22.67
N THR A 127 5.29 -2.16 23.67
CA THR A 127 6.01 -1.53 24.80
C THR A 127 5.94 -2.32 26.10
N ASN A 128 4.91 -3.15 26.32
CA ASN A 128 4.67 -3.82 27.59
C ASN A 128 4.89 -5.35 27.50
N PRO A 129 6.01 -5.89 28.03
CA PRO A 129 6.32 -7.31 27.96
C PRO A 129 5.42 -8.21 28.81
N TYR A 130 4.65 -7.65 29.75
CA TYR A 130 3.73 -8.42 30.59
C TYR A 130 2.40 -8.76 29.91
N LEU A 131 2.14 -8.22 28.71
CA LEU A 131 0.93 -8.53 27.94
C LEU A 131 1.09 -9.84 27.17
N SER A 132 0.00 -10.61 27.06
CA SER A 132 -0.02 -11.82 26.24
C SER A 132 0.07 -11.53 24.74
N SER A 133 -0.32 -10.32 24.32
CA SER A 133 -0.24 -9.83 22.95
C SER A 133 1.08 -9.13 22.64
N TYR A 134 2.09 -9.26 23.50
CA TYR A 134 3.38 -8.64 23.33
C TYR A 134 4.16 -9.26 22.17
N ILE A 135 4.66 -8.42 21.28
CA ILE A 135 5.46 -8.84 20.12
C ILE A 135 6.58 -7.81 19.92
N GLU A 136 7.79 -8.30 19.65
CA GLU A 136 8.94 -7.48 19.25
C GLU A 136 9.22 -7.68 17.75
N PRO A 137 8.60 -6.89 16.86
CA PRO A 137 8.93 -6.90 15.45
C PRO A 137 10.13 -5.99 15.15
N GLU A 138 10.84 -6.29 14.07
CA GLU A 138 11.93 -5.45 13.56
C GLU A 138 11.45 -4.42 12.54
N VAL A 139 10.27 -4.64 11.93
CA VAL A 139 9.66 -3.70 10.99
C VAL A 139 8.14 -3.74 11.08
N LEU A 140 7.53 -2.57 11.01
CA LEU A 140 6.09 -2.38 11.02
C LEU A 140 5.59 -2.01 9.61
N VAL A 141 4.59 -2.73 9.12
CA VAL A 141 3.85 -2.40 7.89
C VAL A 141 2.44 -1.96 8.25
N VAL A 142 2.06 -0.73 7.89
CA VAL A 142 0.79 -0.11 8.28
C VAL A 142 -0.10 0.16 7.06
N SER A 143 -1.37 -0.24 7.14
CA SER A 143 -2.38 0.02 6.09
C SER A 143 -2.88 1.47 6.05
N ASP A 144 -3.15 2.08 7.21
CA ASP A 144 -3.60 3.47 7.26
C ASP A 144 -3.03 4.21 8.49
N PRO A 145 -2.07 5.14 8.30
CA PRO A 145 -1.48 5.90 9.40
C PRO A 145 -2.48 6.68 10.25
N ARG A 146 -3.64 7.05 9.69
CA ARG A 146 -4.67 7.80 10.43
C ARG A 146 -5.39 6.92 11.44
N VAL A 147 -5.67 5.67 11.09
CA VAL A 147 -6.43 4.74 11.95
C VAL A 147 -5.49 3.96 12.86
N ASP A 148 -4.32 3.58 12.34
CA ASP A 148 -3.32 2.75 13.04
C ASP A 148 -2.28 3.61 13.80
N MET A 149 -2.61 4.85 14.15
CA MET A 149 -1.70 5.78 14.81
C MET A 149 -1.14 5.25 16.14
N GLN A 150 -1.88 4.38 16.84
CA GLN A 150 -1.40 3.76 18.06
C GLN A 150 -0.17 2.87 17.82
N ALA A 151 -0.23 2.04 16.76
CA ALA A 151 0.90 1.18 16.40
C ALA A 151 2.11 2.01 15.94
N ILE A 152 1.87 3.11 15.22
CA ILE A 152 2.93 4.03 14.77
C ILE A 152 3.64 4.69 15.96
N LYS A 153 2.87 5.18 16.94
CA LYS A 153 3.45 5.81 18.13
C LYS A 153 4.29 4.85 18.94
N GLU A 154 3.76 3.65 19.22
CA GLU A 154 4.50 2.64 19.97
C GLU A 154 5.76 2.17 19.21
N ALA A 155 5.67 1.97 17.89
CA ALA A 155 6.83 1.63 17.08
C ALA A 155 7.90 2.74 17.10
N SER A 156 7.48 4.01 17.05
CA SER A 156 8.40 5.14 17.17
C SER A 156 9.05 5.26 18.56
N GLU A 157 8.35 4.86 19.63
CA GLU A 157 8.90 4.86 20.99
C GLU A 157 9.94 3.75 21.17
N VAL A 158 9.72 2.58 20.56
CA VAL A 158 10.64 1.43 20.62
C VAL A 158 11.81 1.57 19.63
N GLY A 159 11.65 2.37 18.56
CA GLY A 159 12.66 2.58 17.52
C GLY A 159 12.56 1.61 16.35
N ILE A 160 11.37 1.12 16.06
CA ILE A 160 11.09 0.17 14.98
C ILE A 160 10.77 0.97 13.70
N PRO A 161 11.43 0.69 12.55
CA PRO A 161 11.16 1.37 11.30
C PRO A 161 9.76 1.07 10.76
N ILE A 162 9.14 2.09 10.16
CA ILE A 162 7.73 2.07 9.75
C ILE A 162 7.59 2.24 8.24
N VAL A 163 6.97 1.24 7.60
CA VAL A 163 6.51 1.29 6.21
C VAL A 163 5.00 1.49 6.20
N ALA A 164 4.48 2.53 5.55
CA ALA A 164 3.05 2.79 5.56
C ALA A 164 2.46 3.15 4.19
N PHE A 165 1.24 2.68 3.97
CA PHE A 165 0.37 3.06 2.86
C PHE A 165 -0.39 4.35 3.21
N ALA A 166 -0.27 5.39 2.39
CA ALA A 166 -0.88 6.68 2.69
C ALA A 166 -1.60 7.32 1.51
N ASP A 167 -2.79 7.81 1.80
CA ASP A 167 -3.60 8.64 0.90
C ASP A 167 -3.24 10.13 1.07
N THR A 168 -3.74 10.98 0.18
CA THR A 168 -3.36 12.40 0.09
C THR A 168 -3.71 13.20 1.35
N ASP A 169 -4.72 12.79 2.12
CA ASP A 169 -5.23 13.50 3.30
C ASP A 169 -4.44 13.23 4.59
N VAL A 170 -3.58 12.22 4.61
CA VAL A 170 -2.94 11.72 5.83
C VAL A 170 -1.68 12.52 6.17
N LYS A 171 -1.48 12.80 7.46
CA LYS A 171 -0.21 13.30 8.00
C LYS A 171 0.75 12.13 8.19
N VAL A 172 1.96 12.28 7.70
CA VAL A 172 2.98 11.21 7.64
C VAL A 172 4.00 11.32 8.77
N ASP A 173 3.50 11.64 9.97
CA ASP A 173 4.36 11.77 11.14
C ASP A 173 4.89 10.38 11.54
N PHE A 174 6.20 10.27 11.80
CA PHE A 174 6.90 9.04 12.19
C PHE A 174 6.96 7.92 11.13
N VAL A 175 6.56 8.18 9.88
CA VAL A 175 6.67 7.19 8.79
C VAL A 175 8.00 7.34 8.07
N ASP A 176 8.79 6.26 8.03
CA ASP A 176 10.11 6.26 7.36
C ASP A 176 9.98 6.02 5.85
N ILE A 177 9.23 4.99 5.46
CA ILE A 177 8.99 4.64 4.06
C ILE A 177 7.50 4.78 3.76
N LEU A 178 7.18 5.73 2.91
CA LEU A 178 5.83 6.01 2.48
C LEU A 178 5.54 5.40 1.10
N ILE A 179 4.44 4.65 0.99
CA ILE A 179 3.86 4.22 -0.27
C ILE A 179 2.61 5.06 -0.54
N PRO A 180 2.64 6.01 -1.50
CA PRO A 180 1.48 6.83 -1.82
C PRO A 180 0.45 5.97 -2.53
N CYS A 181 -0.77 5.88 -1.99
CA CYS A 181 -1.82 5.04 -2.59
C CYS A 181 -3.22 5.37 -2.07
N ASN A 182 -4.23 4.95 -2.82
CA ASN A 182 -5.60 4.90 -2.32
C ASN A 182 -5.76 3.77 -1.28
N ASN A 183 -5.76 4.12 0.01
CA ASN A 183 -5.94 3.18 1.12
C ASN A 183 -7.41 3.00 1.54
N LYS A 184 -8.37 3.56 0.80
CA LYS A 184 -9.82 3.49 1.08
C LYS A 184 -10.52 2.44 0.21
N GLY A 185 -10.00 2.21 -1.00
CA GLY A 185 -10.53 1.20 -1.92
C GLY A 185 -10.18 -0.23 -1.51
N ARG A 186 -11.19 -1.12 -1.48
CA ARG A 186 -11.02 -2.56 -1.25
C ARG A 186 -10.07 -3.20 -2.26
N LYS A 187 -10.34 -2.96 -3.56
CA LYS A 187 -9.54 -3.46 -4.68
C LYS A 187 -8.11 -2.89 -4.67
N SER A 188 -7.99 -1.60 -4.32
CA SER A 188 -6.70 -0.90 -4.25
C SER A 188 -5.78 -1.52 -3.22
N LEU A 189 -6.27 -1.70 -2.00
CA LEU A 189 -5.50 -2.36 -0.93
C LEU A 189 -5.13 -3.79 -1.30
N ALA A 190 -6.05 -4.56 -1.90
CA ALA A 190 -5.77 -5.92 -2.35
C ALA A 190 -4.63 -5.96 -3.37
N LEU A 191 -4.69 -5.13 -4.42
CA LEU A 191 -3.64 -5.04 -5.44
C LEU A 191 -2.29 -4.63 -4.86
N LEU A 192 -2.28 -3.65 -3.94
CA LEU A 192 -1.05 -3.12 -3.35
C LEU A 192 -0.35 -4.13 -2.45
N TYR A 193 -1.11 -4.81 -1.57
CA TYR A 193 -0.54 -5.87 -0.72
C TYR A 193 -0.08 -7.07 -1.55
N TRP A 194 -0.83 -7.43 -2.59
CA TRP A 194 -0.43 -8.48 -3.53
C TRP A 194 0.86 -8.12 -4.27
N ALA A 195 0.96 -6.90 -4.82
CA ALA A 195 2.15 -6.45 -5.53
C ALA A 195 3.36 -6.31 -4.59
N LEU A 196 3.15 -5.85 -3.35
CA LEU A 196 4.19 -5.81 -2.33
C LEU A 196 4.69 -7.22 -1.99
N ALA A 197 3.79 -8.17 -1.73
CA ALA A 197 4.17 -9.56 -1.44
C ALA A 197 4.95 -10.20 -2.59
N ARG A 198 4.47 -10.01 -3.83
CA ARG A 198 5.14 -10.49 -5.04
C ARG A 198 6.56 -9.95 -5.12
N GLN A 199 6.74 -8.65 -4.90
CA GLN A 199 8.06 -8.05 -4.99
C GLN A 199 8.99 -8.45 -3.85
N VAL A 200 8.49 -8.60 -2.62
CA VAL A 200 9.29 -9.11 -1.49
C VAL A 200 9.84 -10.51 -1.78
N LEU A 201 9.01 -11.42 -2.31
CA LEU A 201 9.44 -12.78 -2.65
C LEU A 201 10.42 -12.83 -3.83
N ARG A 202 10.27 -11.92 -4.80
CA ARG A 202 11.24 -11.75 -5.91
C ARG A 202 12.60 -11.29 -5.40
N GLU A 203 12.63 -10.29 -4.51
CA GLU A 203 13.88 -9.79 -3.92
C GLU A 203 14.55 -10.86 -3.04
N ARG A 204 13.77 -11.74 -2.38
CA ARG A 204 14.27 -12.89 -1.62
C ARG A 204 14.73 -14.07 -2.47
N LYS A 205 14.51 -14.02 -3.81
CA LYS A 205 14.83 -15.10 -4.76
C LYS A 205 14.07 -16.41 -4.54
N GLU A 206 12.97 -16.37 -3.79
CA GLU A 206 12.05 -17.51 -3.66
C GLU A 206 11.16 -17.64 -4.90
N LEU A 207 10.96 -16.52 -5.60
CA LEU A 207 10.22 -16.44 -6.86
C LEU A 207 11.13 -15.94 -7.98
N ALA A 208 10.93 -16.46 -9.19
CA ALA A 208 11.62 -15.96 -10.37
C ALA A 208 11.24 -14.47 -10.63
N PRO A 209 12.11 -13.68 -11.29
CA PRO A 209 11.84 -12.27 -11.62
C PRO A 209 10.53 -12.05 -12.37
N ASP A 210 10.10 -13.03 -13.18
CA ASP A 210 8.82 -13.02 -13.91
C ASP A 210 7.73 -13.86 -13.25
N GLY A 211 8.07 -14.61 -12.20
CA GLY A 211 7.13 -15.47 -11.51
C GLY A 211 5.93 -14.69 -10.96
N GLU A 212 4.76 -15.28 -11.10
CA GLU A 212 3.54 -14.82 -10.46
C GLU A 212 3.37 -15.49 -9.10
N LEU A 213 2.66 -14.81 -8.20
CA LEU A 213 2.25 -15.45 -6.96
C LEU A 213 1.29 -16.60 -7.27
N PRO A 214 1.33 -17.69 -6.49
CA PRO A 214 0.33 -18.75 -6.61
C PRO A 214 -1.08 -18.28 -6.20
N VAL A 215 -1.17 -17.15 -5.51
CA VAL A 215 -2.42 -16.55 -5.04
C VAL A 215 -2.85 -15.41 -5.97
N SER A 216 -4.11 -15.44 -6.39
CA SER A 216 -4.69 -14.40 -7.25
C SER A 216 -5.01 -13.11 -6.46
N VAL A 217 -5.13 -11.99 -7.17
CA VAL A 217 -5.51 -10.68 -6.56
C VAL A 217 -6.89 -10.76 -5.90
N ASP A 218 -7.79 -11.57 -6.44
CA ASP A 218 -9.16 -11.72 -5.93
C ASP A 218 -9.21 -12.35 -4.53
N GLU A 219 -8.23 -13.18 -4.18
CA GLU A 219 -8.14 -13.75 -2.83
C GLU A 219 -7.72 -12.74 -1.77
N PHE A 220 -7.06 -11.65 -2.17
CA PHE A 220 -6.74 -10.53 -1.30
C PHE A 220 -7.93 -9.59 -1.12
N GLU A 221 -8.96 -9.65 -1.98
CA GLU A 221 -10.14 -8.82 -1.82
C GLU A 221 -10.99 -9.28 -0.64
N VAL A 222 -11.47 -8.30 0.15
CA VAL A 222 -12.42 -8.57 1.23
C VAL A 222 -13.75 -9.02 0.63
N LYS A 223 -14.08 -10.29 0.83
CA LYS A 223 -15.40 -10.84 0.51
C LYS A 223 -16.42 -10.20 1.44
N VAL A 224 -17.35 -9.42 0.86
CA VAL A 224 -18.50 -8.93 1.62
C VAL A 224 -19.36 -10.14 1.94
N ALA A 225 -19.48 -10.47 3.22
CA ALA A 225 -20.53 -11.38 3.65
C ALA A 225 -21.87 -10.71 3.28
N GLN A 226 -22.60 -11.31 2.34
CA GLN A 226 -23.98 -10.96 2.01
C GLN A 226 -24.89 -11.21 3.21
#